data_AF-A0A3N5GGT4-F1
#
_entry.id   AF-A0A3N5GGT4-F1
#
_cell.length_a   1.000
_cell.length_b   1.000
_cell.length_c   1.000
_cell.angle_alpha   90.00
_cell.angle_beta   90.00
_cell.angle_gamma   90.00
#
_symmetry.space_group_name_H-M   'P 1'
#
loop_
_entity.id
_entity.type
_entity.pdbx_description
1 polymer ?
#
loop_
_entity_poly.entity_id
_entity_poly.type
_entity_poly.pdbx_seq_one_letter_code
_entity_poly.pdbx_strand_id
1 'polypeptide(L)' 'RDALMREANLVVDDQTVTSYVKRIRRKLEAVDPAFDAIETVYGLGYRFVERD' A
#
# COMPACT_ATOMS: atom_id res chain seq x y z
N ARG A 1 8.92 22.22 16.63
CA ARG A 1 9.05 21.81 15.21
C ARG A 1 8.01 20.71 14.97
N ASP A 2 6.74 20.95 15.36
CA ASP A 2 5.78 19.87 15.61
C ASP A 2 4.40 20.17 15.00
N ALA A 3 4.36 21.13 14.07
CA ALA A 3 3.13 21.56 13.39
C ALA A 3 2.98 20.96 11.99
N LEU A 4 4.06 20.46 11.38
CA LEU A 4 4.02 19.88 10.02
C LEU A 4 3.65 18.38 10.01
N MET A 5 3.68 17.69 11.15
CA MET A 5 3.29 16.29 11.27
C MET A 5 1.78 16.08 11.51
N ARG A 6 1.00 17.16 11.69
CA ARG A 6 -0.46 17.06 11.90
C ARG A 6 -1.27 17.19 10.61
N GLU A 7 -0.68 17.68 9.53
CA GLU A 7 -1.36 17.82 8.23
C GLU A 7 -1.20 16.54 7.37
N ALA A 8 -0.18 15.73 7.64
CA ALA A 8 -0.04 14.37 7.10
C ALA A 8 -0.88 13.32 7.86
N ASN A 9 -1.45 13.70 9.02
CA ASN A 9 -2.51 12.95 9.72
C ASN A 9 -3.89 13.26 9.12
N LEU A 10 -3.95 13.48 7.80
CA LEU A 10 -5.17 13.20 7.05
C LEU A 10 -5.56 11.78 7.42
N VAL A 11 -6.78 11.62 7.92
CA VAL A 11 -7.36 10.38 8.39
C VAL A 11 -7.37 9.37 7.23
N VAL A 12 -6.25 8.73 6.97
CA VAL A 12 -6.19 7.60 6.07
C VAL A 12 -6.62 6.43 6.93
N ASP A 13 -7.93 6.21 6.98
CA ASP A 13 -8.49 5.00 7.56
C ASP A 13 -7.74 3.80 6.96
N ASP A 14 -7.28 2.87 7.80
CA ASP A 14 -6.60 1.64 7.37
C ASP A 14 -7.44 0.88 6.33
N GLN A 15 -8.77 1.03 6.37
CA GLN A 15 -9.68 0.48 5.37
C GLN A 15 -9.51 1.12 3.98
N THR A 16 -9.16 2.41 3.93
CA THR A 16 -8.85 3.12 2.69
C THR A 16 -7.56 2.57 2.10
N VAL A 17 -6.47 2.52 2.86
CA VAL A 17 -5.18 1.99 2.39
C VAL A 17 -5.33 0.57 1.85
N THR A 18 -6.02 -0.29 2.61
CA THR A 18 -6.30 -1.68 2.21
C THR A 18 -7.01 -1.76 0.86
N SER A 19 -8.03 -0.92 0.66
CA SER A 19 -8.83 -0.90 -0.56
C SER A 19 -8.02 -0.43 -1.78
N TYR A 20 -7.18 0.58 -1.61
CA TYR A 20 -6.31 1.06 -2.69
C TYR A 20 -5.22 0.05 -3.04
N VAL A 21 -4.58 -0.59 -2.05
CA VAL A 21 -3.59 -1.65 -2.32
C VAL A 21 -4.22 -2.82 -3.07
N LYS A 22 -5.43 -3.26 -2.70
CA LYS A 22 -6.17 -4.29 -3.45
C LYS A 22 -6.44 -3.86 -4.90
N ARG A 23 -6.82 -2.60 -5.13
CA ARG A 23 -7.06 -2.06 -6.47
C ARG A 23 -5.78 -2.02 -7.31
N ILE A 24 -4.65 -1.67 -6.70
CA ILE A 24 -3.35 -1.62 -7.37
C ILE A 24 -2.91 -3.04 -7.78
N ARG A 25 -2.94 -4.00 -6.85
CA ARG A 25 -2.59 -5.42 -7.15
C ARG A 25 -3.40 -5.96 -8.33
N ARG A 26 -4.73 -5.78 -8.32
CA ARG A 26 -5.59 -6.22 -9.44
C ARG A 26 -5.21 -5.63 -10.80
N LYS A 27 -4.80 -4.36 -10.84
CA LYS A 27 -4.36 -3.72 -12.10
C LYS A 27 -3.04 -4.29 -12.60
N LEU A 28 -2.13 -4.62 -11.68
CA LEU A 28 -0.83 -5.19 -12.00
C LEU A 28 -0.98 -6.66 -12.40
N GLU A 29 -1.77 -7.44 -11.66
CA GLU A 29 -2.17 -8.82 -11.99
C GLU A 29 -2.84 -8.94 -13.37
N ALA A 30 -3.58 -7.91 -13.79
CA ALA A 30 -4.21 -7.89 -15.12
C ALA A 30 -3.19 -7.74 -16.28
N VAL A 31 -2.00 -7.19 -16.01
CA VAL A 31 -0.91 -7.03 -16.99
C VAL A 31 0.12 -8.15 -16.84
N ASP A 32 0.42 -8.54 -15.61
CA ASP A 32 1.32 -9.62 -15.22
C ASP A 32 0.59 -10.55 -14.22
N PRO A 33 0.01 -11.67 -14.67
CA PRO A 33 -0.70 -12.60 -13.80
C PRO A 33 0.15 -13.22 -12.69
N ALA A 34 1.48 -13.15 -12.80
CA ALA A 34 2.38 -13.63 -11.77
C ALA A 34 2.71 -12.54 -10.72
N PHE A 35 2.23 -11.30 -10.86
CA PHE A 35 2.60 -10.18 -10.00
C PHE A 35 2.38 -10.46 -8.50
N ASP A 36 3.44 -10.36 -7.70
CA ASP A 36 3.42 -10.55 -6.24
C ASP A 36 4.28 -9.52 -5.45
N ALA A 37 4.84 -8.51 -6.13
CA ALA A 37 5.82 -7.59 -5.56
C ALA A 37 5.28 -6.64 -4.48
N ILE A 38 3.97 -6.59 -4.23
CA ILE A 38 3.39 -5.84 -3.11
C ILE A 38 3.03 -6.84 -2.02
N GLU A 39 3.78 -6.85 -0.94
CA GLU A 39 3.57 -7.72 0.22
C GLU A 39 2.77 -7.03 1.32
N THR A 40 2.00 -7.82 2.07
CA THR A 40 1.38 -7.37 3.31
C THR A 40 2.31 -7.68 4.48
N VAL A 41 2.70 -6.66 5.23
CA VAL A 41 3.54 -6.78 6.43
C VAL A 41 2.64 -6.62 7.65
N TYR A 42 2.31 -7.73 8.31
CA TYR A 42 1.40 -7.72 9.47
C TYR A 42 1.88 -6.75 10.55
N GLY A 43 0.99 -5.83 10.97
CA GLY A 43 1.29 -4.80 11.97
C GLY A 43 2.12 -3.62 11.46
N LEU A 44 2.58 -3.62 10.21
CA LEU A 44 3.43 -2.57 9.63
C LEU A 44 2.89 -1.99 8.31
N GLY A 45 1.94 -2.66 7.65
CA GLY A 45 1.30 -2.17 6.43
C GLY A 45 1.71 -2.96 5.20
N TYR A 46 2.25 -2.28 4.18
CA TYR A 46 2.59 -2.88 2.89
C TYR A 46 4.01 -2.52 2.46
N ARG A 47 4.66 -3.41 1.72
CA ARG A 47 6.02 -3.21 1.19
C ARG A 47 6.08 -3.62 -0.27
N PHE A 48 6.79 -2.83 -1.07
CA PHE A 48 7.17 -3.23 -2.43
C PHE A 48 8.53 -3.93 -2.39
N VAL A 49 8.64 -5.08 -3.03
CA VAL A 49 9.89 -5.85 -3.16
C VAL A 49 10.33 -5.86 -4.62
N GLU A 50 11.62 -5.64 -4.88
CA GLU A 50 12.16 -5.85 -6.23
C GLU A 50 12.12 -7.34 -6.56
N ARG A 51 11.75 -7.65 -7.80
CA ARG A 51 11.79 -9.01 -8.35
C ARG A 51 13.08 -9.11 -9.15
N ASP A 52 13.92 -10.09 -8.82
CA ASP A 52 15.13 -10.43 -9.58
C ASP A 52 14.81 -11.02 -10.96
#